data_AF-A0A349B6P8-F1
#
_entry.id   AF-A0A349B6P8-F1
#
_cell.length_a   1.000
_cell.length_b   1.000
_cell.length_c   1.000
_cell.angle_alpha   90.00
_cell.angle_beta   90.00
_cell.angle_gamma   90.00
#
_symmetry.space_group_name_H-M   'P 1'
#
loop_
_entity.id
_entity.type
_entity.pdbx_description
1 polymer ?
#
loop_
_entity_poly.entity_id
_entity_poly.type
_entity_poly.pdbx_seq_one_letter_code
_entity_poly.pdbx_strand_id
1 'polypeptide(L)'
;MPVEPPPCAWSFPDVDTADESGVVGVGGDLSPGTLLHAYRSGLFPMQVDRGRTLAWWSPDPRGILPLDGLRVSRSLRRSCARFEIRVDTCFDEVVASCADPKRPHGWITEEIRRAYRQMHRLGWAHSVEAWSREDG
;
A
#
# COMPACT_ATOMS: atom_id res chain seq x y z
N MET A 1 -14.48 7.26 11.71
CA MET A 1 -14.42 7.88 10.37
C MET A 1 -13.02 8.40 10.15
N PRO A 2 -12.46 8.27 8.93
CA PRO A 2 -11.13 8.79 8.65
C PRO A 2 -11.07 10.31 8.83
N VAL A 3 -9.89 10.80 9.22
CA VAL A 3 -9.60 12.22 9.40
C VAL A 3 -8.93 12.72 8.12
N GLU A 4 -9.56 13.70 7.46
CA GLU A 4 -8.99 14.31 6.26
C GLU A 4 -7.70 15.10 6.63
N PRO A 5 -6.56 14.82 5.98
CA PRO A 5 -5.33 15.57 6.20
C PRO A 5 -5.38 16.95 5.52
N PRO A 6 -4.41 17.85 5.81
CA PRO A 6 -4.18 19.03 4.99
C PRO A 6 -4.05 18.66 3.50
N PRO A 7 -4.48 19.53 2.58
CA PRO A 7 -4.46 19.24 1.15
C PRO A 7 -3.03 19.03 0.64
N CYS A 8 -2.91 18.28 -0.46
CA CYS A 8 -1.67 18.11 -1.20
C CYS A 8 -1.10 19.48 -1.63
N ALA A 9 0.18 19.71 -1.37
CA ALA A 9 0.90 20.90 -1.81
C ALA A 9 1.48 20.77 -3.24
N TRP A 10 1.39 19.58 -3.83
CA TRP A 10 1.97 19.23 -5.12
C TRP A 10 0.89 19.11 -6.20
N SER A 11 1.25 19.49 -7.42
CA SER A 11 0.45 19.19 -8.62
C SER A 11 1.03 17.98 -9.32
N PHE A 12 0.21 16.95 -9.52
CA PHE A 12 0.60 15.79 -10.31
C PHE A 12 0.27 16.03 -11.80
N PRO A 13 1.10 15.52 -12.72
CA PRO A 13 0.70 15.33 -14.11
C PRO A 13 -0.50 14.38 -14.20
N ASP A 14 -1.19 14.41 -15.35
CA ASP A 14 -2.28 13.47 -15.63
C ASP A 14 -1.74 12.03 -15.66
N VAL A 15 -2.56 11.04 -15.27
CA VAL A 15 -2.18 9.63 -15.32
C VAL A 15 -1.89 9.15 -16.74
N ASP A 16 -2.50 9.79 -17.74
CA ASP A 16 -2.29 9.49 -19.16
C ASP A 16 -0.90 9.93 -19.66
N THR A 17 -0.12 10.65 -18.84
CA THR A 17 1.27 11.02 -19.17
C THR A 17 2.29 10.03 -18.62
N ALA A 18 1.86 8.86 -18.12
CA ALA A 18 2.75 7.82 -17.65
C ALA A 18 3.69 7.34 -18.78
N ASP A 19 4.95 7.07 -18.45
CA ASP A 19 5.89 6.44 -19.39
C ASP A 19 5.58 4.96 -19.65
N GLU A 20 6.38 4.28 -20.48
CA GLU A 20 6.20 2.86 -20.81
C GLU A 20 6.27 1.93 -19.59
N SER A 21 6.89 2.38 -18.49
CA SER A 21 6.95 1.65 -17.22
C SER A 21 5.77 1.97 -16.31
N GLY A 22 4.98 3.00 -16.63
CA GLY A 22 3.87 3.48 -15.81
C GLY A 22 4.26 4.59 -14.83
N VAL A 23 5.42 5.23 -14.98
CA VAL A 23 5.86 6.34 -14.11
C VAL A 23 5.28 7.66 -14.62
N VAL A 24 4.56 8.37 -13.75
CA VAL A 24 3.94 9.67 -14.05
C VAL A 24 4.82 10.83 -13.60
N GLY A 25 5.57 10.67 -12.51
CA GLY A 25 6.44 11.72 -12.00
C GLY A 25 7.37 11.26 -10.88
N VAL A 26 8.38 12.08 -10.61
CA VAL A 26 9.42 11.84 -9.60
C VAL A 26 9.51 13.03 -8.66
N GLY A 27 9.70 12.76 -7.36
CA GLY A 27 9.80 13.77 -6.31
C GLY A 27 8.52 13.94 -5.49
N GLY A 28 8.34 15.13 -4.92
CA GLY A 28 7.25 15.43 -3.98
C GLY A 28 7.56 14.96 -2.55
N ASP A 29 6.52 14.58 -1.81
CA ASP A 29 6.65 14.04 -0.46
C ASP A 29 5.66 12.90 -0.18
N LEU A 30 5.84 12.23 0.96
CA LEU A 30 4.93 11.21 1.46
C LEU A 30 4.00 11.78 2.57
N SER A 31 3.68 13.08 2.52
CA SER A 31 2.73 13.64 3.47
C SER A 31 1.33 13.03 3.25
N PRO A 32 0.50 12.94 4.30
CA PRO A 32 -0.82 12.31 4.17
C PRO A 32 -1.72 12.95 3.11
N GLY A 33 -1.65 14.28 2.95
CA GLY A 33 -2.37 15.02 1.92
C GLY A 33 -1.97 14.61 0.51
N THR A 34 -0.66 14.52 0.28
CA THR A 34 -0.09 14.09 -1.00
C THR A 34 -0.47 12.64 -1.33
N LEU A 35 -0.33 11.73 -0.36
CA LEU A 35 -0.70 10.32 -0.53
C LEU A 35 -2.19 10.16 -0.87
N LEU A 36 -3.06 10.81 -0.09
CA LEU A 36 -4.50 10.70 -0.28
C LEU A 36 -4.93 11.28 -1.64
N HIS A 37 -4.34 12.42 -2.02
CA HIS A 37 -4.57 13.02 -3.34
C HIS A 37 -4.11 12.08 -4.46
N ALA A 38 -2.88 11.52 -4.37
CA ALA A 38 -2.35 10.59 -5.35
C ALA A 38 -3.27 9.36 -5.52
N TYR A 39 -3.67 8.71 -4.42
CA TYR A 39 -4.59 7.56 -4.46
C TYR A 39 -5.94 7.90 -5.10
N ARG A 40 -6.51 9.07 -4.80
CA ARG A 40 -7.76 9.55 -5.43
C ARG A 40 -7.61 9.77 -6.93
N SER A 41 -6.43 10.15 -7.38
CA SER A 41 -6.08 10.34 -8.80
C SER A 41 -5.57 9.06 -9.48
N GLY A 42 -5.61 7.90 -8.83
CA GLY A 42 -5.15 6.63 -9.40
C GLY A 42 -3.64 6.38 -9.30
N LEU A 43 -2.88 7.28 -8.67
CA LEU A 43 -1.44 7.18 -8.49
C LEU A 43 -1.07 6.43 -7.21
N PHE A 44 0.08 5.78 -7.20
CA PHE A 44 0.67 5.23 -5.97
C PHE A 44 2.19 5.43 -5.91
N PRO A 45 2.76 5.63 -4.70
CA PRO A 45 4.19 5.84 -4.55
C PRO A 45 4.96 4.52 -4.53
N MET A 46 6.14 4.50 -5.16
CA MET A 46 7.18 3.52 -4.89
C MET A 46 8.54 4.21 -4.90
N GLN A 47 9.40 3.86 -3.95
CA GLN A 47 10.78 4.33 -3.98
C GLN A 47 11.63 3.42 -4.88
N VAL A 48 12.31 4.04 -5.84
CA VAL A 48 13.21 3.39 -6.79
C VAL A 48 14.67 3.72 -6.46
N ASP A 49 15.61 3.28 -7.31
CA ASP A 49 17.04 3.53 -7.16
C ASP A 49 17.63 3.09 -5.81
N ARG A 50 17.17 1.93 -5.33
CA ARG A 50 17.46 1.38 -4.00
C ARG A 50 16.94 2.26 -2.86
N GLY A 51 15.73 2.80 -3.02
CA GLY A 51 15.07 3.58 -1.97
C GLY A 51 15.49 5.05 -1.90
N ARG A 52 16.06 5.59 -2.98
CA ARG A 52 16.60 6.96 -3.01
C ARG A 52 15.69 7.97 -3.70
N THR A 53 14.84 7.49 -4.60
CA THR A 53 14.02 8.34 -5.45
C THR A 53 12.56 7.98 -5.27
N LEU A 54 11.72 8.92 -4.85
CA LEU A 54 10.27 8.72 -4.82
C LEU A 54 9.70 8.89 -6.23
N ALA A 55 9.02 7.87 -6.73
CA ALA A 55 8.31 7.90 -8.01
C ALA A 55 6.82 7.59 -7.81
N TRP A 56 5.98 8.18 -8.67
CA TRP A 56 4.53 8.04 -8.67
C TRP A 56 4.08 7.28 -9.90
N TRP A 57 3.30 6.23 -9.69
CA TRP A 57 3.00 5.23 -10.72
C TRP A 57 1.51 5.18 -11.06
N SER A 58 1.21 5.03 -12.34
CA SER A 58 -0.11 4.67 -12.88
C SER A 58 0.08 3.76 -14.11
N PRO A 59 0.32 2.45 -13.92
CA PRO A 59 0.55 1.53 -15.02
C PRO A 59 -0.74 1.24 -15.80
N ASP A 60 -0.59 1.10 -17.12
CA ASP A 60 -1.60 0.60 -18.05
C ASP A 60 -1.04 -0.64 -18.81
N PRO A 61 -1.60 -1.85 -18.62
CA PRO A 61 -2.81 -2.17 -17.87
C PRO A 61 -2.64 -2.12 -16.35
N ARG A 62 -3.68 -1.64 -15.65
CA ARG A 62 -3.74 -1.66 -14.18
C ARG A 62 -4.18 -3.02 -13.66
N GLY A 63 -3.35 -3.65 -12.83
CA GLY A 63 -3.71 -4.88 -12.12
C GLY A 63 -4.82 -4.64 -11.10
N ILE A 64 -5.99 -5.27 -11.30
CA ILE A 64 -7.13 -5.25 -10.37
C ILE A 64 -7.55 -6.68 -10.00
N LEU A 65 -8.16 -6.84 -8.82
CA LEU A 65 -8.76 -8.10 -8.38
C LEU A 65 -10.26 -7.87 -8.11
N PRO A 66 -11.15 -8.17 -9.07
CA PRO A 66 -12.58 -8.09 -8.85
C PRO A 66 -13.02 -9.00 -7.70
N LEU A 67 -13.84 -8.49 -6.79
CA LEU A 67 -14.37 -9.27 -5.68
C LEU A 67 -15.40 -10.29 -6.17
N ASP A 68 -16.20 -9.90 -7.17
CA ASP A 68 -17.18 -10.74 -7.87
C ASP A 68 -16.46 -11.69 -8.83
N GLY A 69 -15.89 -12.76 -8.28
CA GLY A 69 -15.09 -13.71 -9.05
C GLY A 69 -13.93 -14.32 -8.28
N LEU A 70 -13.74 -13.94 -7.01
CA LEU A 70 -12.72 -14.53 -6.16
C LEU A 70 -12.88 -16.06 -6.08
N ARG A 71 -11.92 -16.79 -6.65
CA ARG A 71 -11.90 -18.26 -6.63
C ARG A 71 -11.25 -18.77 -5.35
N VAL A 72 -12.08 -19.11 -4.36
CA VAL A 72 -11.60 -19.78 -3.13
C VAL A 72 -11.48 -21.28 -3.38
N SER A 73 -10.25 -21.76 -3.53
CA SER A 73 -9.98 -23.19 -3.70
C SER A 73 -10.38 -24.00 -2.47
N ARG A 74 -10.61 -25.31 -2.65
CA ARG A 74 -10.94 -26.22 -1.53
C ARG A 74 -9.83 -26.23 -0.47
N SER A 75 -8.56 -26.17 -0.87
CA SER A 75 -7.43 -26.11 0.05
C SER A 75 -7.38 -24.80 0.82
N LEU A 76 -7.64 -23.66 0.17
CA LEU A 76 -7.68 -22.35 0.84
C LEU A 76 -8.81 -22.31 1.88
N ARG A 77 -10.02 -22.77 1.53
CA ARG A 77 -11.15 -22.81 2.48
C ARG A 77 -10.83 -23.63 3.74
N ARG A 78 -10.15 -24.77 3.58
CA ARG A 78 -9.68 -25.58 4.74
C ARG A 78 -8.64 -24.83 5.56
N SER A 79 -7.70 -24.14 4.90
CA SER A 79 -6.66 -23.38 5.60
C SER A 79 -7.25 -22.24 6.42
N CYS A 80 -8.23 -21.51 5.91
CA CYS A 80 -8.86 -20.37 6.59
C CYS A 80 -9.43 -20.74 7.97
N ALA A 81 -9.93 -21.96 8.16
CA ALA A 81 -10.47 -22.40 9.45
C ALA A 81 -9.43 -22.41 10.59
N ARG A 82 -8.13 -22.46 10.27
CA ARG A 82 -7.03 -22.46 11.24
C ARG A 82 -6.63 -21.07 11.73
N PHE A 83 -7.16 -20.02 11.10
CA PHE A 83 -6.78 -18.64 11.41
C PHE A 83 -7.97 -17.86 11.99
N GLU A 84 -7.65 -16.89 12.83
CA GLU A 84 -8.53 -15.79 13.19
C GLU A 84 -8.12 -14.56 12.36
N ILE A 85 -9.07 -13.94 11.67
CA ILE A 85 -8.80 -12.72 10.92
C ILE A 85 -9.17 -11.51 11.79
N ARG A 86 -8.20 -10.62 11.96
CA ARG A 86 -8.37 -9.32 12.62
C ARG A 86 -8.09 -8.20 11.63
N VAL A 87 -8.59 -7.02 11.94
CA VAL A 87 -8.43 -5.81 11.13
C VAL A 87 -7.94 -4.71 12.04
N ASP A 88 -6.93 -3.97 11.60
CA ASP A 88 -6.37 -2.82 12.31
C ASP A 88 -5.89 -3.13 13.74
N THR A 89 -5.43 -4.36 13.99
CA THR A 89 -4.97 -4.77 15.33
C THR A 89 -3.45 -4.73 15.51
N CYS A 90 -2.67 -4.88 14.43
CA CYS A 90 -1.21 -4.75 14.50
C CYS A 90 -0.58 -4.23 13.19
N PHE A 91 -1.08 -3.10 12.69
CA PHE A 91 -0.61 -2.45 11.46
C PHE A 91 0.91 -2.35 11.33
N ASP A 92 1.58 -1.92 12.40
CA ASP A 92 3.04 -1.73 12.40
C ASP A 92 3.82 -3.03 12.19
N GLU A 93 3.34 -4.14 12.73
CA GLU A 93 3.96 -5.46 12.57
C GLU A 93 3.71 -6.01 11.17
N VAL A 94 2.51 -5.83 10.62
CA VAL A 94 2.18 -6.19 9.25
C VAL A 94 3.09 -5.47 8.26
N VAL A 95 3.21 -4.15 8.39
CA VAL A 95 4.05 -3.34 7.50
C VAL A 95 5.53 -3.66 7.71
N ALA A 96 5.99 -3.88 8.94
CA ALA A 96 7.37 -4.30 9.22
C ALA A 96 7.71 -5.62 8.53
N SER A 97 6.81 -6.61 8.62
CA SER A 97 6.99 -7.92 7.99
C SER A 97 6.96 -7.84 6.47
N CYS A 98 6.12 -6.96 5.91
CA CYS A 98 6.09 -6.71 4.47
C CYS A 98 7.37 -6.03 3.96
N ALA A 99 8.03 -5.26 4.82
CA ALA A 99 9.27 -4.51 4.56
C ALA A 99 10.56 -5.31 4.83
N ASP A 100 10.49 -6.63 4.99
CA ASP A 100 11.69 -7.46 5.23
C ASP A 100 12.74 -7.24 4.11
N PRO A 101 13.95 -6.75 4.43
CA PRO A 101 14.99 -6.47 3.44
C PRO A 101 15.53 -7.74 2.76
N LYS A 102 15.27 -8.93 3.31
CA LYS A 102 15.60 -10.22 2.68
C LYS A 102 14.61 -10.59 1.58
N ARG A 103 13.46 -9.92 1.51
CA ARG A 103 12.43 -10.20 0.51
C ARG A 103 12.94 -9.80 -0.88
N PRO A 104 12.92 -10.71 -1.86
CA PRO A 104 13.23 -10.35 -3.25
C PRO A 104 12.34 -9.20 -3.71
N HIS A 105 12.93 -8.19 -4.34
CA HIS A 105 12.23 -7.00 -4.84
C HIS A 105 11.52 -6.17 -3.75
N GLY A 106 11.98 -6.24 -2.50
CA GLY A 106 11.50 -5.36 -1.43
C GLY A 106 11.76 -3.89 -1.74
N TRP A 107 10.72 -3.06 -1.64
CA TRP A 107 10.77 -1.62 -1.95
C TRP A 107 10.29 -0.74 -0.79
N ILE A 108 9.71 -1.33 0.26
CA ILE A 108 9.15 -0.61 1.40
C ILE A 108 10.29 -0.11 2.28
N THR A 109 10.61 1.17 2.17
CA THR A 109 11.64 1.83 2.99
C THR A 109 11.07 2.33 4.31
N GLU A 110 11.93 2.73 5.25
CA GLU A 110 11.49 3.31 6.53
C GLU A 110 10.61 4.56 6.32
N GLU A 111 10.85 5.34 5.27
CA GLU A 111 10.03 6.51 4.97
C GLU A 111 8.60 6.12 4.58
N ILE A 112 8.45 5.11 3.70
CA ILE A 112 7.15 4.53 3.34
C ILE A 112 6.48 3.97 4.60
N ARG A 113 7.20 3.21 5.45
CA ARG A 113 6.63 2.67 6.70
C ARG A 113 6.04 3.77 7.59
N ARG A 114 6.79 4.86 7.81
CA ARG A 114 6.33 6.00 8.62
C ARG A 114 5.13 6.70 8.02
N ALA A 115 5.12 6.90 6.70
CA ALA A 115 4.04 7.56 6.01
C ALA A 115 2.73 6.74 6.09
N TYR A 116 2.79 5.43 5.85
CA TYR A 116 1.61 4.57 5.92
C TYR A 116 1.13 4.34 7.35
N ARG A 117 2.03 4.34 8.36
CA ARG A 117 1.64 4.40 9.78
C ARG A 117 0.83 5.66 10.08
N GLN A 118 1.22 6.81 9.53
CA GLN A 118 0.46 8.04 9.70
C GLN A 118 -0.90 7.97 8.98
N MET A 119 -0.95 7.40 7.77
CA MET A 119 -2.21 7.15 7.07
C MET A 119 -3.14 6.23 7.86
N HIS A 120 -2.59 5.22 8.54
CA HIS A 120 -3.35 4.33 9.41
C HIS A 120 -3.94 5.06 10.62
N ARG A 121 -3.13 5.89 11.30
CA ARG A 121 -3.62 6.74 12.41
C ARG A 121 -4.74 7.69 11.99
N LEU A 122 -4.72 8.16 10.74
CA LEU A 122 -5.78 8.98 10.16
C LEU A 122 -6.98 8.16 9.67
N GLY A 123 -6.93 6.83 9.73
CA GLY A 123 -8.01 5.93 9.30
C GLY A 123 -8.12 5.73 7.79
N TRP A 124 -7.08 6.07 7.01
CA TRP A 124 -7.06 5.89 5.55
C TRP A 124 -6.29 4.66 5.08
N ALA A 125 -5.41 4.10 5.92
CA ALA A 125 -4.72 2.85 5.64
C ALA A 125 -5.15 1.79 6.66
N HIS A 126 -5.37 0.57 6.18
CA HIS A 126 -5.85 -0.52 7.00
C HIS A 126 -4.94 -1.73 6.88
N SER A 127 -4.86 -2.52 7.94
CA SER A 127 -4.20 -3.82 7.96
C SER A 127 -5.20 -4.94 8.16
N VAL A 128 -4.89 -6.12 7.61
CA VAL A 128 -5.65 -7.35 7.81
C VAL A 128 -4.68 -8.42 8.27
N GLU A 129 -4.96 -9.01 9.41
CA GLU A 129 -4.02 -9.88 10.12
C GLU A 129 -4.60 -11.28 10.27
N ALA A 130 -3.80 -12.29 9.97
CA ALA A 130 -4.18 -13.69 10.10
C ALA A 130 -3.41 -14.33 11.26
N TRP A 131 -4.09 -14.56 12.38
CA TRP A 131 -3.53 -15.14 13.59
C TRP A 131 -3.75 -16.65 13.60
N SER A 132 -2.69 -17.43 13.75
CA SER A 132 -2.79 -18.88 13.91
C SER A 132 -3.46 -19.21 15.25
N ARG A 133 -4.40 -20.15 15.26
CA ARG A 133 -5.01 -20.64 16.52
C ARG A 133 -4.10 -21.60 17.29
N GLU A 134 -3.00 -22.03 16.68
CA GLU A 134 -2.05 -22.98 17.27
C GLU A 134 -0.89 -22.25 17.99
N ASP A 135 -0.68 -20.97 17.71
CA ASP A 135 0.29 -20.12 18.38
C ASP A 135 -0.38 -19.41 19.57
N GLY A 136 -0.53 -20.14 20.67
CA GLY A 136 -1.01 -19.64 21.96
C GLY A 136 0.12 -19.20 22.88
#